data_AF-A0A135VZL0-F1
#
_entry.id   AF-A0A135VZL0-F1
#
_cell.length_a   1.000
_cell.length_b   1.000
_cell.length_c   1.000
_cell.angle_alpha   90.00
_cell.angle_beta   90.00
_cell.angle_gamma   90.00
#
_symmetry.space_group_name_H-M   'P 1'
#
loop_
_entity.id
_entity.type
_entity.pdbx_description
1 polymer ?
#
loop_
_entity_poly.entity_id
_entity_poly.type
_entity_poly.pdbx_seq_one_letter_code
_entity_poly.pdbx_strand_id
1 'polypeptide(L)'
;MPTRPPDIVVFALVFVAILFILGGNIYTLIRTPPVIAGNPQGGPPLLIAPGLDVQLGMEGIVASVVVMVGAIGLGMIYYASKYVFQPGYATRLIVLGVLLAGTAFLVLSYMMSEKIG
;
A
#
# COMPACT_ATOMS: atom_id res chain seq x y z
N MET A 1 -17.16 -15.97 28.27
CA MET A 1 -16.35 -15.98 27.03
C MET A 1 -16.83 -14.79 26.20
N PRO A 2 -15.97 -13.92 25.65
CA PRO A 2 -16.46 -12.85 24.77
C PRO A 2 -17.17 -13.51 23.57
N THR A 3 -18.42 -13.11 23.31
CA THR A 3 -19.29 -13.70 22.28
C THR A 3 -19.04 -13.19 20.86
N ARG A 4 -18.15 -12.20 20.71
CA ARG A 4 -17.71 -11.64 19.43
C ARG A 4 -16.21 -11.34 19.47
N PRO A 5 -15.45 -11.60 18.40
CA PRO A 5 -14.08 -11.09 18.28
C PRO A 5 -14.06 -9.57 18.45
N PRO A 6 -12.99 -8.97 18.99
CA PRO A 6 -12.89 -7.51 19.07
C PRO A 6 -12.97 -6.87 17.68
N ASP A 7 -13.77 -5.81 17.55
CA ASP A 7 -14.01 -5.13 16.26
C ASP A 7 -12.70 -4.66 15.60
N ILE A 8 -11.69 -4.30 16.40
CA ILE A 8 -10.36 -3.90 15.93
C ILE A 8 -9.62 -5.05 15.21
N VAL A 9 -9.81 -6.29 15.67
CA VAL A 9 -9.16 -7.47 15.07
C VAL A 9 -9.82 -7.79 13.74
N VAL A 10 -11.15 -7.70 13.67
CA VAL A 10 -11.90 -7.88 12.42
C VAL A 10 -11.50 -6.81 11.41
N PHE A 11 -11.44 -5.54 11.83
CA PHE A 11 -10.98 -4.43 10.98
C PHE A 11 -9.56 -4.68 10.46
N ALA A 12 -8.61 -5.03 11.33
CA ALA A 12 -7.23 -5.28 10.93
C ALA A 12 -7.12 -6.43 9.91
N LEU A 13 -7.86 -7.53 10.12
CA LEU A 13 -7.86 -8.68 9.21
C LEU A 13 -8.42 -8.29 7.83
N VAL A 14 -9.56 -7.60 7.80
CA VAL A 14 -10.17 -7.13 6.55
C VAL A 14 -9.26 -6.12 5.84
N PHE A 15 -8.63 -5.22 6.59
CA PHE A 15 -7.72 -4.21 6.04
C PHE A 15 -6.48 -4.86 5.40
N VAL A 16 -5.86 -5.83 6.08
CA VAL A 16 -4.73 -6.60 5.52
C VAL A 16 -5.16 -7.37 4.27
N ALA A 17 -6.34 -7.99 4.26
CA ALA A 17 -6.86 -8.68 3.09
C ALA A 17 -7.03 -7.72 1.90
N ILE A 18 -7.56 -6.51 2.13
CA ILE A 18 -7.70 -5.49 1.07
C ILE A 18 -6.31 -5.08 0.54
N LEU A 19 -5.34 -4.81 1.42
CA LEU A 19 -3.98 -4.45 1.00
C LEU A 19 -3.33 -5.56 0.17
N PHE A 20 -3.51 -6.81 0.58
CA PHE A 20 -2.98 -7.97 -0.14
C PHE A 20 -3.54 -8.07 -1.56
N ILE A 21 -4.86 -7.86 -1.71
CA ILE A 21 -5.54 -7.88 -3.01
C ILE A 21 -5.09 -6.68 -3.86
N LEU A 22 -5.08 -5.47 -3.29
CA LEU A 22 -4.73 -4.25 -4.02
C LEU A 22 -3.29 -4.24 -4.50
N GLY A 23 -2.37 -4.86 -3.74
CA GLY A 23 -0.98 -5.03 -4.13
C GLY A 23 -0.75 -6.08 -5.23
N GLY A 24 -1.79 -6.73 -5.76
CA GLY A 24 -1.63 -7.70 -6.83
C GLY A 24 -0.97 -9.02 -6.39
N ASN A 25 -0.94 -9.31 -5.09
CA ASN A 25 -0.38 -10.56 -4.57
C ASN A 25 -1.19 -11.81 -4.98
N ILE A 26 -2.40 -11.63 -5.53
CA ILE A 26 -3.15 -12.72 -6.17
C ILE A 26 -2.39 -13.22 -7.42
N TYR A 27 -1.81 -12.31 -8.20
CA TYR A 27 -1.08 -12.66 -9.43
C TYR A 27 0.11 -13.56 -9.14
N THR A 28 0.81 -13.30 -8.02
CA THR A 28 2.03 -14.02 -7.63
C THR A 28 1.72 -15.42 -7.07
N LEU A 29 0.52 -15.64 -6.53
CA LEU A 29 0.05 -16.96 -6.12
C LEU A 29 -0.36 -17.84 -7.30
N ILE A 30 -0.91 -17.24 -8.36
CA ILE A 30 -1.43 -17.98 -9.53
C ILE A 30 -0.32 -18.26 -10.54
N ARG A 31 0.62 -17.32 -10.74
CA ARG A 31 1.68 -17.47 -11.72
C ARG A 31 2.75 -18.45 -11.25
N THR A 32 3.00 -19.47 -12.05
CA THR A 32 4.10 -20.43 -11.84
C THR A 32 5.15 -20.23 -12.95
N PRO A 33 6.45 -20.05 -12.65
CA PRO A 33 7.06 -19.93 -11.32
C PRO A 33 6.82 -18.56 -10.65
N PRO A 34 6.78 -18.49 -9.30
CA PRO A 34 6.60 -17.24 -8.57
C PRO A 34 7.81 -16.32 -8.80
N VAL A 35 7.59 -15.21 -9.50
CA VAL A 35 8.66 -14.26 -9.81
C VAL A 35 8.81 -13.30 -8.62
N ILE A 36 9.47 -13.75 -7.56
CA ILE A 36 9.65 -12.95 -6.32
C ILE A 36 10.70 -11.85 -6.55
N ALA A 37 11.84 -12.23 -7.15
CA ALA A 37 12.92 -11.33 -7.53
C ALA A 37 13.74 -12.02 -8.64
N GLY A 38 13.45 -11.73 -9.90
CA GLY A 38 14.14 -12.35 -11.02
C GLY A 38 13.63 -11.82 -12.34
N ASN A 39 14.54 -11.61 -13.28
CA ASN A 39 14.16 -11.25 -14.63
C ASN A 39 13.49 -12.48 -15.30
N PRO A 40 12.23 -12.38 -15.76
CA PRO A 40 11.57 -13.46 -16.49
C PRO A 40 12.33 -13.92 -17.75
N GLN A 41 13.25 -13.10 -18.25
CA GLN A 41 14.09 -13.32 -19.43
C GLN A 41 15.56 -13.67 -19.11
N GLY A 42 15.93 -13.93 -17.84
CA GLY A 42 17.25 -14.48 -17.48
C GLY A 42 18.41 -13.48 -17.29
N GLY A 43 18.11 -12.20 -17.04
CA GLY A 43 19.09 -11.14 -16.72
C GLY A 43 19.17 -10.74 -15.24
N PRO A 44 19.82 -9.61 -14.90
CA PRO A 44 19.94 -9.11 -13.52
C PRO A 44 18.57 -8.87 -12.87
N PRO A 45 18.47 -9.00 -11.52
CA PRO A 45 17.19 -8.90 -10.82
C PRO A 45 16.56 -7.52 -11.03
N LEU A 46 15.35 -7.52 -11.60
CA LEU A 46 14.51 -6.33 -11.76
C LEU A 46 13.61 -6.16 -10.54
N LEU A 47 13.55 -4.94 -10.00
CA LEU A 47 12.63 -4.55 -8.92
C LEU A 47 11.21 -4.26 -9.45
N ILE A 48 11.11 -3.74 -10.67
CA ILE A 48 9.86 -3.43 -11.38
C ILE A 48 9.92 -4.12 -12.74
N ALA A 49 8.89 -4.91 -13.07
CA ALA A 49 8.83 -5.58 -14.36
C ALA A 49 8.22 -4.64 -15.41
N PRO A 50 8.86 -4.44 -16.57
CA PRO A 50 8.26 -3.68 -17.66
C PRO A 50 7.05 -4.43 -18.23
N GLY A 51 5.96 -3.70 -18.46
CA GLY A 51 4.68 -4.24 -18.93
C GLY A 51 3.58 -4.26 -17.86
N LEU A 52 2.36 -3.94 -18.27
CA LEU A 52 1.19 -3.86 -17.38
C LEU A 52 0.67 -5.24 -16.95
N ASP A 53 0.95 -6.27 -17.75
CA ASP A 53 0.42 -7.63 -17.58
C ASP A 53 1.30 -8.51 -16.65
N VAL A 54 2.42 -7.95 -16.19
CA VAL A 54 3.41 -8.65 -15.37
C VAL A 54 3.53 -7.95 -14.01
N GLN A 55 3.44 -8.76 -12.95
CA GLN A 55 3.64 -8.31 -11.58
C GLN A 55 4.70 -9.19 -10.89
N LEU A 56 5.71 -8.57 -10.29
CA LEU A 56 6.68 -9.25 -9.42
C LEU A 56 6.13 -9.36 -7.99
N GLY A 57 6.56 -10.39 -7.26
CA GLY A 57 6.21 -10.57 -5.84
C GLY A 57 6.68 -9.41 -4.97
N MET A 58 7.92 -8.97 -5.15
CA MET A 58 8.48 -7.83 -4.43
C MET A 58 7.77 -6.52 -4.78
N GLU A 59 7.39 -6.32 -6.04
CA GLU A 59 6.63 -5.15 -6.49
C GLU A 59 5.26 -5.09 -5.82
N GLY A 60 4.56 -6.22 -5.71
CA GLY A 60 3.25 -6.28 -5.06
C GLY A 60 3.29 -6.02 -3.55
N ILE A 61 4.33 -6.51 -2.87
CA ILE A 61 4.56 -6.22 -1.44
C ILE A 61 4.83 -4.72 -1.25
N VAL A 62 5.71 -4.14 -2.06
CA VAL A 62 6.03 -2.71 -2.01
C VAL A 62 4.78 -1.87 -2.28
N ALA A 63 4.01 -2.19 -3.31
CA ALA A 63 2.75 -1.51 -3.61
C ALA A 63 1.76 -1.58 -2.44
N SER A 64 1.63 -2.74 -1.79
CA SER A 64 0.75 -2.92 -0.62
C SER A 64 1.16 -2.01 0.55
N VAL A 65 2.47 -1.89 0.82
CA VAL A 65 3.00 -1.03 1.88
C VAL A 65 2.78 0.44 1.56
N VAL A 66 3.03 0.86 0.31
CA VAL A 66 2.82 2.25 -0.11
C VAL A 66 1.34 2.64 -0.02
N VAL A 67 0.43 1.76 -0.44
CA VAL A 67 -1.02 1.95 -0.28
C VAL A 67 -1.39 2.06 1.20
N MET A 68 -0.83 1.22 2.07
CA MET A 68 -1.06 1.30 3.52
C MET A 68 -0.63 2.65 4.08
N VAL A 69 0.55 3.14 3.71
CA VAL A 69 1.07 4.45 4.13
C VAL A 69 0.13 5.57 3.67
N GLY A 70 -0.32 5.52 2.42
CA GLY A 70 -1.29 6.49 1.89
C GLY A 70 -2.63 6.46 2.64
N ALA A 71 -3.14 5.26 2.94
CA ALA A 71 -4.38 5.08 3.70
C ALA A 71 -4.26 5.60 5.14
N ILE A 72 -3.12 5.36 5.81
CA ILE A 72 -2.83 5.94 7.14
C ILE A 72 -2.77 7.46 7.05
N GLY A 73 -2.13 8.02 6.02
CA GLY A 73 -2.08 9.47 5.78
C GLY A 73 -3.47 10.10 5.67
N LEU A 74 -4.36 9.51 4.86
CA LEU A 74 -5.76 9.92 4.76
C LEU A 74 -6.51 9.76 6.09
N GLY A 75 -6.25 8.67 6.81
CA GLY A 75 -6.79 8.43 8.15
C GLY A 75 -6.39 9.50 9.16
N MET A 76 -5.15 9.99 9.11
CA MET A 76 -4.66 11.09 9.95
C MET A 76 -5.35 12.42 9.63
N ILE A 77 -5.58 12.72 8.34
CA ILE A 77 -6.35 13.90 7.92
C ILE A 77 -7.78 13.82 8.46
N TYR A 78 -8.43 12.66 8.31
CA TYR A 78 -9.77 12.44 8.87
C TYR A 78 -9.78 12.59 10.39
N TYR A 79 -8.80 12.01 11.09
CA TYR A 79 -8.73 12.07 12.55
C TYR A 79 -8.46 13.49 13.07
N ALA A 80 -7.78 14.34 12.28
CA ALA A 80 -7.53 15.73 12.63
C ALA A 80 -8.81 16.55 12.77
N SER A 81 -9.85 16.21 12.00
CA SER A 81 -11.17 16.86 12.08
C SER A 81 -11.83 16.71 13.46
N LYS A 82 -11.42 15.72 14.26
CA LYS A 82 -11.93 15.49 15.62
C LYS A 82 -11.27 16.38 16.67
N TYR A 83 -10.13 17.01 16.37
CA TYR A 83 -9.37 17.85 17.31
C TYR A 83 -9.65 19.35 17.15
N VAL A 84 -10.93 19.73 17.07
CA VAL A 84 -11.36 21.13 16.89
C VAL A 84 -10.89 22.03 18.06
N PHE A 85 -10.84 21.49 19.27
CA PHE A 85 -10.46 22.23 20.47
C PHE A 85 -8.94 22.38 20.67
N GLN A 86 -8.11 21.76 19.82
CA GLN A 86 -6.65 21.78 19.90
C GLN A 86 -6.04 22.06 18.51
N PRO A 87 -6.15 23.31 18.01
CA PRO A 87 -5.79 23.64 16.63
C PRO A 87 -4.33 23.32 16.32
N GLY A 88 -3.40 23.55 17.26
CA GLY A 88 -1.99 23.22 17.06
C GLY A 88 -1.71 21.72 16.86
N TYR A 89 -2.50 20.84 17.49
CA TYR A 89 -2.40 19.39 17.30
C TYR A 89 -3.05 18.96 15.98
N ALA A 90 -4.24 19.50 15.68
CA ALA A 90 -4.95 19.23 14.44
C ALA A 90 -4.10 19.62 13.20
N THR A 91 -3.46 20.79 13.20
CA THR A 91 -2.60 21.22 12.09
C THR A 91 -1.43 20.27 11.86
N ARG A 92 -0.76 19.81 12.92
CA ARG A 92 0.35 18.85 12.80
C ARG A 92 -0.10 17.53 12.20
N LEU A 93 -1.29 17.06 12.61
CA LEU A 93 -1.85 15.80 12.11
C LEU A 93 -2.27 15.91 10.64
N ILE A 94 -2.82 17.05 10.22
CA ILE A 94 -3.11 17.33 8.80
C ILE A 94 -1.83 17.36 7.97
N VAL A 95 -0.80 18.09 8.42
CA VAL A 95 0.47 18.20 7.69
C VAL A 95 1.13 16.84 7.52
N LEU A 96 1.20 16.04 8.58
CA LEU A 96 1.72 14.66 8.51
C LEU A 96 0.88 13.79 7.58
N GLY A 97 -0.45 13.87 7.68
CA GLY A 97 -1.35 13.10 6.82
C GLY A 97 -1.20 13.44 5.34
N VAL A 98 -1.07 14.73 5.00
CA VAL A 98 -0.82 15.21 3.63
C VAL A 98 0.54 14.75 3.12
N LEU A 99 1.59 14.80 3.95
CA LEU A 99 2.91 14.31 3.56
C LEU A 99 2.89 12.80 3.28
N LEU A 100 2.26 11.99 4.13
CA LEU A 100 2.17 10.55 3.94
C LEU A 100 1.32 10.18 2.72
N ALA A 101 0.15 10.79 2.55
CA ALA A 101 -0.71 10.53 1.40
C ALA A 101 -0.08 11.04 0.09
N GLY A 102 0.54 12.22 0.12
CA GLY A 102 1.21 12.83 -1.03
C GLY A 102 2.44 12.02 -1.48
N THR A 103 3.29 11.61 -0.54
CA THR A 103 4.45 10.76 -0.86
C THR A 103 4.03 9.40 -1.40
N ALA A 104 3.01 8.77 -0.80
CA ALA A 104 2.46 7.52 -1.33
C ALA A 104 1.95 7.67 -2.78
N PHE A 105 1.23 8.75 -3.07
CA PHE A 105 0.76 9.05 -4.43
C PHE A 105 1.91 9.24 -5.43
N LEU A 106 2.96 9.97 -5.05
CA LEU A 106 4.13 10.18 -5.91
C LEU A 106 4.87 8.86 -6.17
N VAL A 107 5.05 8.02 -5.15
CA VAL A 107 5.70 6.71 -5.31
C VAL A 107 4.89 5.78 -6.21
N LEU A 108 3.57 5.72 -6.05
CA LEU A 108 2.71 4.92 -6.94
C LEU A 108 2.74 5.44 -8.38
N SER A 109 2.74 6.77 -8.56
CA SER A 109 2.84 7.38 -9.88
C SER A 109 4.19 7.07 -10.53
N TYR A 110 5.28 7.10 -9.76
CA TYR A 110 6.61 6.71 -10.24
C TYR A 110 6.65 5.24 -10.65
N MET A 111 6.14 4.33 -9.80
CA MET A 111 6.06 2.90 -10.14
C MET A 111 5.25 2.68 -11.42
N MET A 112 4.14 3.39 -11.60
CA MET A 112 3.32 3.29 -12.81
C MET A 112 4.06 3.80 -14.05
N SER A 113 4.81 4.90 -13.93
CA SER A 113 5.63 5.43 -15.02
C SER A 113 6.68 4.42 -15.48
N GLU A 114 7.39 3.78 -14.54
CA GLU A 114 8.40 2.75 -14.85
C GLU A 114 7.79 1.52 -15.54
N LYS A 115 6.51 1.22 -15.29
CA LYS A 115 5.80 0.11 -15.97
C LYS A 115 5.38 0.43 -17.40
N ILE A 116 5.04 1.69 -17.67
CA ILE A 116 4.54 2.14 -18.98
C ILE A 116 5.72 2.49 -19.92
N GLY A 117 6.84 2.96 -19.36
CA GLY A 117 8.00 3.45 -20.13
C GLY A 117 7.99 4.96 -20.26
#